data_AF-A0A5B1BAU8-F1
#
_entry.id   AF-A0A5B1BAU8-F1
#
_cell.length_a   1.000
_cell.length_b   1.000
_cell.length_c   1.000
_cell.angle_alpha   90.00
_cell.angle_beta   90.00
_cell.angle_gamma   90.00
#
_symmetry.space_group_name_H-M   'P 1'
#
loop_
_entity.id
_entity.type
_entity.pdbx_description
1 polymer ?
#
loop_
_entity_poly.entity_id
_entity_poly.type
_entity_poly.pdbx_seq_one_letter_code
_entity_poly.pdbx_strand_id
1 'polypeptide(L)' 'MLRSTTQSTREIENVANLIKGNVNFTKELIHQIDHFLETNYMSESVINALVSKRNAYAIAVMNFTRVHNQVS' A
#
# COMPACT_ATOMS: atom_id res chain seq x y z
N MET A 1 -7.71 21.39 29.85
CA MET A 1 -7.14 21.38 28.48
C MET A 1 -6.35 20.11 28.13
N LEU A 2 -6.33 19.06 28.97
CA LEU A 2 -5.57 17.81 28.68
C LEU A 2 -6.31 16.78 27.80
N ARG A 3 -7.64 16.87 27.65
CA ARG A 3 -8.44 15.89 26.90
C ARG A 3 -8.28 15.99 25.37
N SER A 4 -8.08 17.19 24.82
CA SER A 4 -8.01 17.38 23.36
C SER A 4 -6.71 16.85 22.77
N THR A 5 -5.60 16.97 23.48
CA THR A 5 -4.29 16.46 23.05
C THR A 5 -4.25 14.93 23.04
N THR A 6 -4.80 14.26 24.04
CA THR A 6 -4.89 12.78 24.07
C THR A 6 -5.79 12.19 23.00
N GLN A 7 -6.86 12.90 22.60
CA GLN A 7 -7.72 12.47 21.51
C GLN A 7 -7.00 12.60 20.16
N SER A 8 -6.31 13.71 19.95
CA SER A 8 -5.48 13.95 18.76
C SER A 8 -4.39 12.89 18.59
N THR A 9 -3.71 12.47 19.65
CA THR A 9 -2.68 11.40 19.57
C THR A 9 -3.26 10.06 19.13
N ARG A 10 -4.43 9.66 19.68
CA ARG A 10 -5.11 8.41 19.28
C ARG A 10 -5.59 8.42 17.83
N GLU A 11 -6.04 9.56 17.34
CA GLU A 11 -6.45 9.71 15.94
C GLU A 11 -5.25 9.55 14.99
N ILE A 12 -4.09 10.10 15.34
CA ILE A 12 -2.84 9.94 14.57
C ILE A 12 -2.40 8.46 14.57
N GLU A 13 -2.43 7.79 15.72
CA GLU A 13 -2.12 6.35 15.82
C GLU A 13 -3.05 5.49 14.94
N ASN A 14 -4.35 5.79 14.95
CA ASN A 14 -5.32 5.10 14.10
C ASN A 14 -5.02 5.29 12.62
N VAL A 15 -4.69 6.52 12.19
CA VAL A 15 -4.31 6.80 10.80
C VAL A 15 -3.01 6.07 10.43
N ALA A 16 -2.00 6.08 11.29
CA ALA A 16 -0.75 5.36 11.07
C ALA A 16 -0.98 3.85 10.89
N ASN A 17 -1.86 3.26 11.72
CA ASN A 17 -2.24 1.86 11.63
C ASN A 17 -3.00 1.54 10.32
N LEU A 18 -3.91 2.42 9.89
CA LEU A 18 -4.60 2.28 8.60
C LEU A 18 -3.63 2.34 7.42
N ILE A 19 -2.68 3.27 7.45
CA ILE A 19 -1.64 3.38 6.42
C ILE A 19 -0.80 2.11 6.37
N LYS A 20 -0.37 1.60 7.53
CA LYS A 20 0.40 0.34 7.63
C LYS A 20 -0.38 -0.86 7.09
N GLY A 21 -1.68 -0.95 7.42
CA GLY A 21 -2.57 -1.97 6.87
C GLY A 21 -2.67 -1.92 5.35
N ASN A 22 -2.87 -0.72 4.79
CA ASN A 22 -2.95 -0.51 3.35
C ASN A 22 -1.63 -0.84 2.63
N VAL A 23 -0.47 -0.48 3.22
CA VAL A 23 0.85 -0.85 2.68
C VAL A 23 1.00 -2.36 2.59
N ASN A 24 0.68 -3.08 3.67
CA ASN A 24 0.80 -4.53 3.71
C ASN A 24 -0.12 -5.21 2.68
N PHE A 25 -1.38 -4.78 2.60
CA PHE A 25 -2.32 -5.31 1.62
C PHE A 25 -1.87 -5.01 0.18
N THR A 26 -1.38 -3.80 -0.09
CA THR A 26 -0.90 -3.44 -1.43
C THR A 26 0.34 -4.24 -1.83
N LYS A 27 1.24 -4.53 -0.89
CA LYS A 27 2.37 -5.45 -1.13
C LYS A 27 1.90 -6.86 -1.47
N GLU A 28 0.88 -7.37 -0.80
CA GLU A 28 0.29 -8.69 -1.11
C GLU A 28 -0.26 -8.73 -2.54
N LEU A 29 -0.98 -7.69 -2.98
CA LEU A 29 -1.45 -7.59 -4.38
C LEU A 29 -0.30 -7.60 -5.39
N ILE A 30 0.82 -6.93 -5.09
CA ILE A 30 2.02 -6.97 -5.92
C ILE A 30 2.54 -8.40 -6.03
N HIS A 31 2.66 -9.12 -4.90
CA HIS A 31 3.14 -10.51 -4.89
C HIS A 31 2.22 -11.43 -5.69
N GLN A 32 0.91 -11.24 -5.60
CA GLN A 32 -0.05 -12.04 -6.38
C GLN A 32 0.08 -11.78 -7.88
N ILE A 33 0.27 -10.52 -8.29
CA ILE A 33 0.52 -10.19 -9.70
C ILE A 33 1.84 -10.79 -10.17
N ASP A 34 2.92 -10.62 -9.40
CA ASP A 34 4.24 -11.15 -9.73
C ASP A 34 4.17 -12.69 -9.87
N HIS A 35 3.55 -13.39 -8.91
CA HIS A 35 3.34 -14.84 -8.98
C HIS A 35 2.53 -15.27 -10.21
N PHE A 36 1.46 -14.54 -10.53
CA PHE A 36 0.61 -14.86 -11.67
C PHE A 36 1.35 -14.68 -13.01
N LEU A 37 2.16 -13.63 -13.13
CA LEU A 37 3.03 -13.38 -14.28
C LEU A 37 4.12 -14.45 -14.46
N GLU A 38 4.65 -14.99 -13.36
CA GLU A 38 5.67 -16.04 -13.39
C GLU A 38 5.13 -17.43 -13.73
N THR A 39 3.87 -17.71 -13.41
CA THR A 39 3.30 -19.07 -13.50
C THR A 39 2.40 -19.30 -14.71
N ASN A 40 1.97 -18.26 -15.41
CA ASN A 40 0.99 -18.38 -16.50
C ASN A 40 1.52 -17.82 -17.82
N TYR A 41 1.31 -18.55 -18.91
CA TYR A 41 1.43 -18.00 -20.25
C TYR A 41 0.18 -17.21 -20.60
N MET A 42 0.36 -15.94 -20.94
CA MET A 42 -0.74 -15.00 -21.21
C MET A 42 -0.48 -14.21 -22.48
N SER A 43 -1.50 -13.57 -23.03
CA SER A 43 -1.30 -12.61 -24.12
C SER A 43 -0.54 -11.38 -23.61
N GLU A 44 0.23 -10.77 -24.50
CA GLU A 44 1.00 -9.56 -24.21
C GLU A 44 0.12 -8.42 -23.65
N SER A 45 -1.12 -8.30 -24.14
CA SER A 45 -2.10 -7.32 -23.63
C SER A 45 -2.41 -7.50 -22.14
N VAL A 46 -2.54 -8.74 -21.67
CA VAL A 46 -2.82 -9.07 -20.27
C VAL A 46 -1.58 -8.82 -19.43
N ILE A 47 -0.39 -9.21 -19.91
CA ILE A 47 0.88 -8.94 -19.24
C ILE A 47 1.06 -7.43 -19.03
N ASN A 48 0.87 -6.64 -20.09
CA ASN A 48 1.02 -5.18 -20.02
C ASN A 48 0.03 -4.54 -19.04
N ALA A 49 -1.22 -5.02 -19.00
CA ALA A 49 -2.21 -4.54 -18.05
C ALA A 49 -1.81 -4.85 -16.59
N LEU A 50 -1.35 -6.07 -16.33
CA LEU A 50 -0.91 -6.51 -15.00
C LEU A 50 0.33 -5.77 -14.53
N VAL A 51 1.34 -5.60 -15.40
CA VAL A 51 2.55 -4.81 -15.10
C VAL A 51 2.19 -3.36 -14.79
N SER A 52 1.27 -2.75 -15.54
CA SER A 52 0.80 -1.40 -15.27
C SER A 52 0.15 -1.28 -13.88
N LYS A 53 -0.72 -2.23 -13.52
CA LYS A 53 -1.36 -2.28 -12.19
C LYS A 53 -0.34 -2.48 -11.08
N ARG A 54 0.58 -3.43 -11.26
CA ARG A 54 1.68 -3.71 -10.32
C ARG A 54 2.55 -2.49 -10.06
N ASN A 55 2.88 -1.73 -11.11
CA ASN A 55 3.64 -0.48 -10.97
C ASN A 55 2.85 0.62 -10.25
N ALA A 56 1.55 0.75 -10.50
CA ALA A 56 0.70 1.68 -9.76
C ALA A 56 0.64 1.33 -8.26
N TYR A 57 0.56 0.05 -7.92
CA TYR A 57 0.62 -0.42 -6.53
C TYR A 57 1.98 -0.15 -5.87
N ALA A 58 3.09 -0.31 -6.59
CA ALA A 58 4.41 0.04 -6.08
C ALA A 58 4.50 1.53 -5.72
N ILE A 59 3.98 2.41 -6.58
CA ILE A 59 3.90 3.86 -6.29
C ILE A 59 3.04 4.13 -5.06
N ALA A 60 1.88 3.47 -4.92
CA ALA A 60 1.03 3.60 -3.75
C ALA A 60 1.75 3.20 -2.45
N VAL A 61 2.49 2.09 -2.46
CA VAL A 61 3.32 1.65 -1.32
C VAL A 61 4.37 2.71 -0.98
N MET A 62 5.08 3.26 -1.97
CA MET A 62 6.07 4.31 -1.75
C MET A 62 5.43 5.56 -1.11
N ASN A 63 4.28 5.99 -1.63
CA ASN A 63 3.57 7.16 -1.12
C ASN A 63 3.06 6.94 0.32
N PHE A 64 2.42 5.80 0.60
CA PHE A 64 1.94 5.49 1.93
C PHE A 64 3.08 5.35 2.95
N THR A 65 4.20 4.75 2.54
CA THR A 65 5.40 4.66 3.39
C THR A 65 5.95 6.06 3.70
N ARG A 66 5.96 6.96 2.71
CA ARG A 66 6.38 8.35 2.90
C ARG A 66 5.48 9.08 3.89
N VAL A 67 4.16 8.95 3.76
CA VAL A 67 3.22 9.55 4.72
C VAL A 67 3.40 8.95 6.11
N HIS A 68 3.51 7.61 6.22
CA HIS A 68 3.75 6.93 7.50
C HIS A 68 4.98 7.49 8.22
N ASN A 69 6.09 7.68 7.50
CA ASN A 69 7.34 8.21 8.07
C ASN A 69 7.27 9.70 8.43
N GLN A 70 6.25 10.43 7.97
CA GLN A 70 6.01 11.82 8.37
C GLN A 70 5.12 11.94 9.61
N VAL A 71 4.35 10.88 9.91
CA VAL A 71 3.41 10.85 11.06
C VAL A 71 3.89 9.97 12.22
N SER A 72 4.96 9.19 12.02
CA SER A 72 5.64 8.38 13.05
C SER A 72 6.84 9.12 13.61
#